data_AF-A0A0B7K2V8-F1
#
_entry.id   AF-A0A0B7K2V8-F1
#
_cell.length_a   1.000
_cell.length_b   1.000
_cell.length_c   1.000
_cell.angle_alpha   90.00
_cell.angle_beta   90.00
_cell.angle_gamma   90.00
#
_symmetry.space_group_name_H-M   'P 1'
#
loop_
_entity.id
_entity.type
_entity.pdbx_description
1 polymer ?
#
loop_
_entity_poly.entity_id
_entity_poly.type
_entity_poly.pdbx_seq_one_letter_code
_entity_poly.pdbx_strand_id
1 'polypeptide(L)'
;MSSSAEIKVTSNEEVVDFLASFLDRTTIKVGEPAATKPKPLESKSLESKYTFVDTREALSDAIDGLVDLPSSPPSLYVDLEGNNLSRHGTISILQIHVRTTGHTYLIDVLTLGSLAFSTSGILHAETTLKSILESDQIPKVFFDVRNDSDALYSHYNISLSGIHDLQLMALATRNPGQRRVISGLARCIEKDAPLSHAERSRLAAVKAKGSALFSPEKGGSYAVFDARPLSGEIADYCVQDAAILPRLWSHYDGQLSKVWDGRVRDMSRRRVKESQSPTFNGKGQHMALGPVEWAMLRK
;
A
#
# COMPACT_ATOMS: atom_id res chain seq x y z
N MET A 1 -46.97 52.49 -30.96
CA MET A 1 -46.52 51.55 -32.00
C MET A 1 -45.05 51.81 -32.27
N SER A 2 -44.26 50.73 -32.17
CA SER A 2 -42.89 50.52 -32.64
C SER A 2 -41.91 51.70 -32.70
N SER A 3 -40.79 51.57 -31.97
CA SER A 3 -39.51 52.06 -32.48
C SER A 3 -38.37 51.19 -31.95
N SER A 4 -37.71 50.51 -32.87
CA SER A 4 -36.44 49.80 -32.70
C SER A 4 -35.26 50.79 -32.74
N ALA A 5 -34.23 50.55 -31.93
CA ALA A 5 -32.84 50.98 -32.17
C ALA A 5 -31.93 50.12 -31.28
N GLU A 6 -31.25 49.12 -31.83
CA GLU A 6 -29.82 49.17 -32.26
C GLU A 6 -28.83 49.36 -31.10
N ILE A 7 -28.13 48.27 -30.79
CA ILE A 7 -27.00 48.20 -29.87
C ILE A 7 -25.76 48.69 -30.62
N LYS A 8 -25.14 49.76 -30.12
CA LYS A 8 -23.85 50.26 -30.59
C LYS A 8 -22.77 49.85 -29.58
N VAL A 9 -21.82 49.04 -30.04
CA VAL A 9 -20.60 48.67 -29.31
C VAL A 9 -19.65 49.87 -29.30
N THR A 10 -19.18 50.29 -28.12
CA THR A 10 -18.14 51.30 -27.96
C THR A 10 -16.89 50.72 -27.30
N SER A 11 -15.82 50.67 -28.11
CA SER A 11 -14.38 50.82 -27.87
C SER A 11 -13.71 50.44 -26.53
N ASN A 12 -12.62 49.68 -26.69
CA ASN A 12 -11.63 49.14 -25.74
C ASN A 12 -10.85 50.14 -24.86
N GLU A 13 -11.26 51.41 -24.70
CA GLU A 13 -10.47 52.40 -23.94
C GLU A 13 -10.90 52.57 -22.47
N GLU A 14 -12.05 52.06 -22.03
CA GLU A 14 -12.49 52.18 -20.62
C GLU A 14 -12.01 51.03 -19.69
N VAL A 15 -11.36 49.99 -20.23
CA VAL A 15 -10.87 48.85 -19.42
C VAL A 15 -9.42 49.04 -18.94
N VAL A 16 -8.68 49.97 -19.55
CA VAL A 16 -7.24 50.18 -19.24
C VAL A 16 -7.04 51.05 -17.99
N ASP A 17 -7.97 51.93 -17.64
CA ASP A 17 -7.84 52.85 -16.49
C ASP A 17 -8.18 52.21 -15.13
N PHE A 18 -8.87 51.06 -15.10
CA PHE A 18 -9.12 50.34 -13.84
C PHE A 18 -7.89 49.56 -13.35
N LEU A 19 -6.95 49.21 -14.25
CA LEU A 19 -5.76 48.42 -13.91
C LEU A 19 -4.52 49.27 -13.55
N ALA A 20 -4.55 50.58 -13.81
CA ALA A 20 -3.41 51.46 -13.54
C ALA A 20 -3.32 51.99 -12.09
N SER A 21 -4.34 51.80 -11.25
CA SER A 21 -4.36 52.34 -9.87
C SER A 21 -3.87 51.37 -8.77
N PHE A 22 -3.53 50.11 -9.11
CA PHE A 22 -3.14 49.11 -8.11
C PHE A 22 -1.66 48.70 -8.12
N LEU A 23 -0.84 49.28 -9.00
CA LEU A 23 0.55 48.85 -9.23
C LEU A 23 1.65 49.83 -8.80
N ASP A 24 1.35 50.85 -8.00
CA ASP A 24 2.39 51.78 -7.54
C ASP A 24 2.33 52.08 -6.04
N ARG A 25 2.51 51.04 -5.20
CA ARG A 25 3.13 51.17 -3.85
C ARG A 25 3.73 49.84 -3.41
N THR A 26 5.02 49.62 -3.69
CA THR A 26 6.04 49.17 -2.72
C THR A 26 7.28 48.66 -3.47
N THR A 27 8.34 49.47 -3.45
CA THR A 27 9.68 49.05 -3.83
C THR A 27 10.23 48.14 -2.73
N ILE A 28 10.29 46.82 -2.98
CA ILE A 28 11.01 45.87 -2.11
C ILE A 28 12.31 45.49 -2.83
N LYS A 29 13.44 45.74 -2.16
CA LYS A 29 14.79 45.39 -2.64
C LYS A 29 14.87 43.87 -2.88
N VAL A 30 15.27 43.48 -4.08
CA VAL A 30 15.58 42.09 -4.44
C VAL A 30 16.94 41.73 -3.84
N GLY A 31 16.93 40.93 -2.78
CA GLY A 31 18.09 40.14 -2.36
C GLY A 31 18.05 38.78 -3.05
N GLU A 32 19.21 38.23 -3.40
CA GLU A 32 19.35 36.87 -3.97
C GLU A 32 18.52 35.84 -3.18
N PRO A 33 17.86 34.88 -3.87
CA PRO A 33 17.19 33.80 -3.17
C PRO A 33 18.23 32.88 -2.54
N ALA A 34 18.41 33.00 -1.23
CA ALA A 34 19.07 31.95 -0.45
C ALA A 34 18.33 30.63 -0.71
N ALA A 35 19.06 29.62 -1.18
CA ALA A 35 18.55 28.27 -1.39
C ALA A 35 17.94 27.75 -0.08
N THR A 36 16.61 27.82 0.02
CA THR A 36 15.86 27.21 1.10
C THR A 36 15.94 25.71 0.92
N LYS A 37 16.76 25.06 1.75
CA LYS A 37 16.76 23.61 1.89
C LYS A 37 15.30 23.15 2.05
N PRO A 38 14.86 22.09 1.35
CA PRO A 38 13.51 21.58 1.51
C PRO A 38 13.25 21.33 3.00
N LYS A 39 12.18 21.93 3.53
CA LYS A 39 11.73 21.67 4.90
C LYS A 39 11.50 20.16 5.03
N PRO A 40 12.06 19.50 6.06
CA PRO A 40 11.74 18.10 6.33
C PRO A 40 10.22 17.95 6.44
N LEU A 41 9.69 16.94 5.76
CA LEU A 41 8.30 16.53 5.89
C LEU A 41 8.01 16.33 7.38
N GLU A 42 7.15 17.16 7.96
CA GLU A 42 6.74 17.01 9.36
C GLU A 42 6.18 15.59 9.57
N SER A 43 6.83 14.84 10.45
CA SER A 43 6.42 13.50 10.84
C SER A 43 5.13 13.59 11.64
N LYS A 44 3.97 13.44 10.97
CA LYS A 44 2.73 13.08 11.66
C LYS A 44 3.00 11.82 12.49
N SER A 45 2.69 11.89 13.79
CA SER A 45 2.79 10.76 14.70
C SER A 45 2.01 9.57 14.13
N LEU A 46 2.60 8.38 14.19
CA LEU A 46 1.96 7.12 13.81
C LEU A 46 0.92 6.67 14.86
N GLU A 47 -0.01 7.55 15.27
CA GLU A 47 -1.26 7.09 15.88
C GLU A 47 -2.15 6.60 14.75
N SER A 48 -2.01 5.31 14.40
CA SER A 48 -2.77 4.71 13.32
C SER A 48 -4.23 4.53 13.74
N LYS A 49 -5.10 5.41 13.26
CA LYS A 49 -6.54 5.16 13.24
C LYS A 49 -6.78 4.02 12.25
N TYR A 50 -7.25 2.88 12.74
CA TYR A 50 -7.75 1.80 11.88
C TYR A 50 -9.26 1.66 12.03
N THR A 51 -9.90 1.08 11.02
CA THR A 51 -11.30 0.64 11.09
C THR A 51 -11.31 -0.88 11.03
N PHE A 52 -11.91 -1.53 12.03
CA PHE A 52 -12.23 -2.94 11.95
C PHE A 52 -13.53 -3.11 11.17
N VAL A 53 -13.49 -3.92 10.11
CA VAL A 53 -14.58 -4.06 9.14
C VAL A 53 -15.09 -5.51 9.22
N ASP A 54 -16.15 -5.73 9.99
CA ASP A 54 -16.77 -7.04 10.25
C ASP A 54 -18.26 -7.11 9.87
N THR A 55 -18.83 -6.01 9.37
CA THR A 55 -20.20 -5.96 8.85
C THR A 55 -20.21 -5.63 7.37
N ARG A 56 -21.33 -5.95 6.70
CA ARG A 56 -21.53 -5.63 5.28
C ARG A 56 -21.53 -4.12 5.05
N GLU A 57 -22.18 -3.37 5.94
CA GLU A 57 -22.34 -1.93 5.84
C GLU A 57 -20.97 -1.24 5.95
N ALA A 58 -20.18 -1.59 6.97
CA ALA A 58 -18.82 -1.07 7.12
C ALA A 58 -17.91 -1.47 5.94
N LEU A 59 -18.13 -2.65 5.34
CA LEU A 59 -17.40 -3.08 4.16
C LEU A 59 -17.78 -2.24 2.94
N SER A 60 -19.06 -2.00 2.70
CA SER A 60 -19.49 -1.14 1.59
C SER A 60 -18.91 0.28 1.71
N ASP A 61 -18.92 0.86 2.91
CA ASP A 61 -18.28 2.16 3.17
C ASP A 61 -16.76 2.11 2.92
N ALA A 62 -16.10 1.04 3.36
CA ALA A 62 -14.67 0.85 3.11
C ALA A 62 -14.37 0.76 1.61
N ILE A 63 -15.17 0.02 0.84
CA ILE A 63 -14.99 -0.09 -0.63
C ILE A 63 -15.07 1.26 -1.31
N ASP A 64 -16.06 2.09 -0.96
CA ASP A 64 -16.18 3.44 -1.54
C ASP A 64 -14.94 4.30 -1.25
N GLY A 65 -14.34 4.14 -0.06
CA GLY A 65 -13.08 4.80 0.31
C GLY A 65 -11.83 4.30 -0.45
N LEU A 66 -11.94 3.20 -1.20
CA LEU A 66 -10.85 2.61 -1.99
C LEU A 66 -10.93 2.94 -3.50
N VAL A 67 -11.99 3.63 -3.94
CA VAL A 67 -12.19 4.02 -5.35
C VAL A 67 -11.52 5.37 -5.66
N ASP A 68 -11.16 5.58 -6.93
CA ASP A 68 -10.56 6.81 -7.46
C ASP A 68 -9.27 7.29 -6.75
N LEU A 69 -8.60 6.37 -6.06
CA LEU A 69 -7.32 6.65 -5.43
C LEU A 69 -6.19 6.77 -6.46
N PRO A 70 -5.18 7.63 -6.22
CA PRO A 70 -4.02 7.74 -7.09
C PRO A 70 -3.30 6.40 -7.28
N SER A 71 -2.96 6.07 -8.53
CA SER A 71 -2.19 4.87 -8.88
C SER A 71 -0.67 5.09 -8.83
N SER A 72 -0.21 6.35 -8.83
CA SER A 72 1.22 6.70 -8.77
C SER A 72 1.47 7.88 -7.82
N PRO A 73 2.23 7.68 -6.73
CA PRO A 73 2.62 6.38 -6.18
C PRO A 73 1.41 5.52 -5.81
N PRO A 74 1.55 4.18 -5.69
CA PRO A 74 0.46 3.30 -5.28
C PRO A 74 -0.20 3.78 -3.98
N SER A 75 -1.53 3.68 -3.92
CA SER A 75 -2.29 4.05 -2.73
C SER A 75 -2.58 2.88 -1.80
N LEU A 76 -2.63 1.65 -2.31
CA LEU A 76 -3.06 0.46 -1.57
C LEU A 76 -1.86 -0.41 -1.17
N TYR A 77 -1.69 -0.61 0.13
CA TYR A 77 -0.68 -1.48 0.73
C TYR A 77 -1.40 -2.56 1.49
N VAL A 78 -1.22 -3.80 1.06
CA VAL A 78 -2.04 -4.93 1.44
C VAL A 78 -1.18 -6.00 2.08
N ASP A 79 -1.71 -6.59 3.14
CA ASP A 79 -1.15 -7.73 3.82
C ASP A 79 -2.30 -8.63 4.29
N LEU A 80 -2.03 -9.90 4.56
CA LEU A 80 -3.01 -10.84 5.10
C LEU A 80 -2.44 -11.57 6.30
N GLU A 81 -3.31 -11.88 7.26
CA GLU A 81 -2.98 -12.75 8.37
C GLU A 81 -4.02 -13.86 8.53
N GLY A 82 -3.56 -15.04 8.94
CA GLY A 82 -4.44 -16.16 9.20
C GLY A 82 -3.75 -17.40 9.73
N ASN A 83 -4.56 -18.42 10.02
CA ASN A 83 -4.07 -19.66 10.58
C ASN A 83 -3.39 -20.51 9.51
N ASN A 84 -2.04 -20.53 9.52
CA ASN A 84 -1.23 -21.18 8.49
C ASN A 84 -1.51 -20.65 7.06
N LEU A 85 -1.59 -19.32 6.91
CA LEU A 85 -1.93 -18.60 5.67
C LEU A 85 -1.34 -19.24 4.40
N SER A 86 -2.22 -19.86 3.63
CA SER A 86 -2.01 -20.51 2.33
C SER A 86 -3.32 -21.18 1.90
N ARG A 87 -3.33 -21.94 0.79
CA ARG A 87 -4.44 -22.82 0.39
C ARG A 87 -4.86 -23.87 1.41
N HIS A 88 -3.98 -24.23 2.35
CA HIS A 88 -4.24 -25.25 3.37
C HIS A 88 -4.49 -24.65 4.77
N GLY A 89 -4.50 -23.33 4.87
CA GLY A 89 -4.83 -22.59 6.09
C GLY A 89 -6.07 -21.75 5.93
N THR A 90 -6.12 -20.61 6.60
CA THR A 90 -7.23 -19.64 6.53
C THR A 90 -6.72 -18.24 6.19
N ILE A 91 -7.63 -17.38 5.74
CA ILE A 91 -7.47 -15.93 5.76
C ILE A 91 -8.39 -15.42 6.87
N SER A 92 -7.82 -14.82 7.91
CA SER A 92 -8.58 -14.35 9.06
C SER A 92 -8.79 -12.84 9.01
N ILE A 93 -7.73 -12.10 8.63
CA ILE A 93 -7.75 -10.64 8.47
C ILE A 93 -7.06 -10.28 7.15
N LEU A 94 -7.64 -9.34 6.40
CA LEU A 94 -6.98 -8.67 5.27
C LEU A 94 -6.79 -7.21 5.65
N GLN A 95 -5.54 -6.74 5.60
CA GLN A 95 -5.21 -5.36 5.91
C GLN A 95 -5.10 -4.53 4.63
N ILE A 96 -5.70 -3.34 4.61
CA ILE A 96 -5.52 -2.37 3.52
C ILE A 96 -5.12 -1.02 4.14
N HIS A 97 -3.84 -0.69 4.04
CA HIS A 97 -3.36 0.64 4.38
C HIS A 97 -3.46 1.57 3.17
N VAL A 98 -4.22 2.65 3.33
CA VAL A 98 -4.43 3.69 2.31
C VAL A 98 -3.45 4.83 2.55
N ARG A 99 -2.41 4.90 1.72
CA ARG A 99 -1.29 5.85 1.89
C ARG A 99 -1.73 7.32 1.90
N THR A 100 -2.71 7.70 1.08
CA THR A 100 -3.15 9.09 0.93
C THR A 100 -3.83 9.62 2.19
N THR A 101 -4.48 8.76 2.96
CA THR A 101 -5.19 9.11 4.20
C THR A 101 -4.40 8.71 5.45
N GLY A 102 -3.46 7.77 5.33
CA GLY A 102 -2.75 7.16 6.45
C GLY A 102 -3.64 6.21 7.28
N HIS A 103 -4.79 5.81 6.75
CA HIS A 103 -5.77 4.95 7.42
C HIS A 103 -5.57 3.49 7.04
N THR A 104 -5.82 2.58 7.98
CA THR A 104 -5.79 1.13 7.71
C THR A 104 -7.17 0.51 7.95
N TYR A 105 -7.69 -0.20 6.97
CA TYR A 105 -8.84 -1.08 7.16
C TYR A 105 -8.35 -2.47 7.53
N LEU A 106 -8.89 -3.03 8.62
CA LEU A 106 -8.74 -4.44 8.98
C LEU A 106 -10.03 -5.15 8.62
N ILE A 107 -10.05 -5.83 7.48
CA ILE A 107 -11.23 -6.55 6.98
C ILE A 107 -11.26 -7.93 7.62
N ASP A 108 -12.31 -8.20 8.38
CA ASP A 108 -12.55 -9.46 9.06
C ASP A 108 -13.06 -10.52 8.07
N VAL A 109 -12.14 -11.10 7.31
CA VAL A 109 -12.43 -12.14 6.32
C VAL A 109 -13.00 -13.39 6.99
N LEU A 110 -12.62 -13.68 8.23
CA LEU A 110 -13.16 -14.82 8.98
C LEU A 110 -14.67 -14.67 9.23
N THR A 111 -15.11 -13.48 9.66
CA THR A 111 -16.52 -13.19 9.95
C THR A 111 -17.32 -13.00 8.66
N LEU A 112 -16.77 -12.25 7.69
CA LEU A 112 -17.48 -11.91 6.45
C LEU A 112 -17.48 -13.05 5.42
N GLY A 113 -16.52 -13.96 5.46
CA GLY A 113 -16.38 -15.05 4.50
C GLY A 113 -16.34 -14.53 3.06
N SER A 114 -17.17 -15.10 2.18
CA SER A 114 -17.27 -14.66 0.79
C SER A 114 -17.79 -13.23 0.64
N LEU A 115 -18.55 -12.71 1.63
CA LEU A 115 -19.07 -11.34 1.59
C LEU A 115 -17.94 -10.30 1.61
N ALA A 116 -16.77 -10.63 2.18
CA ALA A 116 -15.58 -9.76 2.14
C ALA A 116 -15.19 -9.36 0.70
N PHE A 117 -15.51 -10.22 -0.27
CA PHE A 117 -15.08 -10.08 -1.65
C PHE A 117 -16.23 -9.87 -2.64
N SER A 118 -17.48 -10.16 -2.25
CA SER A 118 -18.66 -9.99 -3.11
C SER A 118 -19.52 -8.79 -2.76
N THR A 119 -19.31 -8.14 -1.60
CA THR A 119 -20.05 -6.93 -1.21
C THR A 119 -19.57 -5.74 -2.04
N SER A 120 -20.51 -4.99 -2.60
CA SER A 120 -20.22 -3.79 -3.37
C SER A 120 -20.12 -2.54 -2.50
N GLY A 121 -19.51 -1.48 -3.04
CA GLY A 121 -19.63 -0.14 -2.48
C GLY A 121 -21.07 0.39 -2.51
N ILE A 122 -21.36 1.41 -1.69
CA ILE A 122 -22.66 2.10 -1.68
C ILE A 122 -22.73 3.06 -2.87
N LEU A 123 -21.69 3.87 -3.04
CA LEU A 123 -21.55 4.87 -4.10
C LEU A 123 -21.06 4.22 -5.40
N HIS A 124 -20.33 3.11 -5.31
CA HIS A 124 -19.78 2.38 -6.44
C HIS A 124 -20.29 0.93 -6.48
N ALA A 125 -21.56 0.75 -6.88
CA ALA A 125 -22.27 -0.54 -6.84
C ALA A 125 -21.65 -1.67 -7.69
N GLU A 126 -20.84 -1.35 -8.69
CA GLU A 126 -20.11 -2.33 -9.52
C GLU A 126 -18.72 -2.69 -8.94
N THR A 127 -18.27 -1.97 -7.92
CA THR A 127 -16.95 -2.16 -7.30
C THR A 127 -17.07 -3.04 -6.07
N THR A 128 -16.23 -4.06 -5.99
CA THR A 128 -16.06 -4.97 -4.84
C THR A 128 -14.59 -5.05 -4.47
N LEU A 129 -14.25 -5.60 -3.30
CA LEU A 129 -12.85 -5.85 -2.97
C LEU A 129 -12.21 -6.79 -4.00
N LYS A 130 -12.94 -7.79 -4.49
CA LYS A 130 -12.47 -8.68 -5.55
C LYS A 130 -12.09 -7.90 -6.81
N SER A 131 -12.96 -7.03 -7.31
CA SER A 131 -12.66 -6.28 -8.55
C SER A 131 -11.46 -5.33 -8.37
N ILE A 132 -11.28 -4.75 -7.18
CA ILE A 132 -10.09 -3.95 -6.85
C ILE A 132 -8.81 -4.82 -6.87
N LEU A 133 -8.85 -5.99 -6.23
CA LEU A 133 -7.72 -6.91 -6.14
C LEU A 133 -7.34 -7.52 -7.50
N GLU A 134 -8.32 -7.76 -8.38
CA GLU A 134 -8.12 -8.34 -9.71
C GLU A 134 -7.79 -7.31 -10.80
N SER A 135 -7.98 -6.00 -10.53
CA SER A 135 -7.68 -4.94 -11.51
C SER A 135 -6.17 -4.76 -11.74
N ASP A 136 -5.74 -4.73 -13.00
CA ASP A 136 -4.36 -4.40 -13.36
C ASP A 136 -4.09 -2.88 -13.35
N GLN A 137 -5.14 -2.06 -13.39
CA GLN A 137 -5.07 -0.59 -13.35
C GLN A 137 -4.91 -0.03 -11.94
N ILE A 138 -5.27 -0.80 -10.91
CA ILE A 138 -5.13 -0.40 -9.50
C ILE A 138 -3.89 -1.11 -8.94
N PRO A 139 -2.79 -0.39 -8.66
CA PRO A 139 -1.60 -1.02 -8.09
C PRO A 139 -1.81 -1.37 -6.62
N LYS A 140 -1.49 -2.62 -6.25
CA LYS A 140 -1.44 -3.07 -4.85
C LYS A 140 -0.02 -3.45 -4.49
N VAL A 141 0.46 -2.94 -3.35
CA VAL A 141 1.79 -3.26 -2.84
C VAL A 141 1.65 -4.32 -1.76
N PHE A 142 2.31 -5.46 -1.95
CA PHE A 142 2.43 -6.53 -0.96
C PHE A 142 3.90 -6.71 -0.60
N PHE A 143 4.19 -7.18 0.61
CA PHE A 143 5.51 -7.71 0.92
C PHE A 143 5.50 -9.23 0.78
N ASP A 144 6.12 -9.76 -0.28
CA ASP A 144 6.16 -11.20 -0.55
C ASP A 144 4.78 -11.85 -0.79
N VAL A 145 4.15 -11.49 -1.93
CA VAL A 145 2.75 -11.81 -2.26
C VAL A 145 2.40 -13.30 -2.38
N ARG A 146 3.39 -14.21 -2.29
CA ARG A 146 3.23 -15.61 -2.72
C ARG A 146 2.17 -16.37 -1.91
N ASN A 147 2.22 -16.31 -0.58
CA ASN A 147 1.23 -17.01 0.25
C ASN A 147 -0.11 -16.27 0.31
N ASP A 148 -0.11 -14.94 0.24
CA ASP A 148 -1.34 -14.13 0.15
C ASP A 148 -2.13 -14.47 -1.11
N SER A 149 -1.42 -14.50 -2.25
CA SER A 149 -1.98 -14.85 -3.55
C SER A 149 -2.51 -16.27 -3.59
N ASP A 150 -1.77 -17.23 -3.03
CA ASP A 150 -2.19 -18.62 -2.92
C ASP A 150 -3.48 -18.76 -2.12
N ALA A 151 -3.55 -18.11 -0.96
CA ALA A 151 -4.72 -18.15 -0.09
C ALA A 151 -5.93 -17.47 -0.76
N LEU A 152 -5.77 -16.28 -1.32
CA LEU A 152 -6.84 -15.53 -2.00
C LEU A 152 -7.41 -16.31 -3.19
N TYR A 153 -6.56 -16.95 -3.98
CA TYR A 153 -7.00 -17.75 -5.11
C TYR A 153 -7.68 -19.05 -4.68
N SER A 154 -7.06 -19.80 -3.78
CA SER A 154 -7.54 -21.14 -3.41
C SER A 154 -8.85 -21.10 -2.63
N HIS A 155 -9.04 -20.08 -1.77
CA HIS A 155 -10.25 -19.95 -0.94
C HIS A 155 -11.36 -19.15 -1.60
N TYR A 156 -11.03 -18.14 -2.41
CA TYR A 156 -12.00 -17.16 -2.94
C TYR A 156 -11.92 -16.94 -4.45
N ASN A 157 -11.12 -17.73 -5.17
CA ASN A 157 -10.92 -17.66 -6.62
C ASN A 157 -10.52 -16.24 -7.08
N ILE A 158 -9.70 -15.54 -6.30
CA ILE A 158 -9.22 -14.18 -6.61
C ILE A 158 -7.92 -14.24 -7.43
N SER A 159 -7.98 -13.73 -8.65
CA SER A 159 -6.85 -13.64 -9.57
C SER A 159 -6.13 -12.29 -9.42
N LEU A 160 -5.27 -12.16 -8.40
CA LEU A 160 -4.53 -10.92 -8.14
C LEU A 160 -3.85 -10.35 -9.40
N SER A 161 -3.97 -9.04 -9.59
CA SER A 161 -3.29 -8.31 -10.66
C SER A 161 -2.76 -6.96 -10.16
N GLY A 162 -1.93 -6.28 -10.96
CA GLY A 162 -1.38 -4.96 -10.59
C GLY A 162 -0.45 -5.00 -9.37
N ILE A 163 0.23 -6.12 -9.13
CA ILE A 163 1.05 -6.31 -7.91
C ILE A 163 2.43 -5.65 -8.02
N HIS A 164 2.79 -4.90 -6.98
CA HIS A 164 4.15 -4.49 -6.66
C HIS A 164 4.64 -5.31 -5.46
N ASP A 165 5.52 -6.28 -5.71
CA ASP A 165 6.11 -7.08 -4.63
C ASP A 165 7.33 -6.34 -4.03
N LEU A 166 7.13 -5.82 -2.82
CA LEU A 166 8.09 -4.99 -2.13
C LEU A 166 9.36 -5.75 -1.73
N GLN A 167 9.26 -7.06 -1.52
CA GLN A 167 10.42 -7.91 -1.23
C GLN A 167 11.30 -8.05 -2.48
N LEU A 168 10.69 -8.12 -3.67
CA LEU A 168 11.43 -8.08 -4.94
C LEU A 168 12.04 -6.71 -5.20
N MET A 169 11.34 -5.62 -4.89
CA MET A 169 11.92 -4.27 -4.96
C MET A 169 13.19 -4.17 -4.08
N ALA A 170 13.10 -4.62 -2.82
CA ALA A 170 14.22 -4.65 -1.88
C ALA A 170 15.40 -5.51 -2.37
N LEU A 171 15.13 -6.58 -3.11
CA LEU A 171 16.17 -7.42 -3.70
C LEU A 171 16.84 -6.73 -4.89
N ALA A 172 16.05 -6.07 -5.75
CA ALA A 172 16.52 -5.41 -6.96
C ALA A 172 17.48 -4.24 -6.65
N THR A 173 17.26 -3.51 -5.54
CA THR A 173 18.13 -2.41 -5.09
C THR A 173 19.49 -2.86 -4.57
N ARG A 174 19.76 -4.16 -4.42
CA ARG A 174 21.07 -4.66 -3.97
C ARG A 174 22.11 -4.71 -5.08
N ASN A 175 23.37 -4.91 -4.74
CA ASN A 175 24.43 -5.06 -5.74
C ASN A 175 24.41 -6.46 -6.38
N PRO A 176 25.00 -6.63 -7.58
CA PRO A 176 25.21 -7.95 -8.18
C PRO A 176 25.91 -8.91 -7.19
N GLY A 177 25.52 -10.17 -7.19
CA GLY A 177 25.98 -11.20 -6.24
C GLY A 177 25.19 -11.27 -4.93
N GLN A 178 24.50 -10.19 -4.54
CA GLN A 178 23.71 -10.12 -3.28
C GLN A 178 22.22 -10.45 -3.46
N ARG A 179 21.83 -10.86 -4.68
CA ARG A 179 20.42 -11.13 -5.05
C ARG A 179 20.02 -12.60 -5.01
N ARG A 180 20.87 -13.46 -4.42
CA ARG A 180 20.60 -14.91 -4.30
C ARG A 180 19.56 -15.25 -3.24
N VAL A 181 19.45 -14.41 -2.20
CA VAL A 181 18.58 -14.64 -1.04
C VAL A 181 17.79 -13.38 -0.75
N ILE A 182 16.50 -13.51 -0.50
CA ILE A 182 15.60 -12.41 -0.15
C ILE A 182 15.71 -12.05 1.35
N SER A 183 15.23 -10.87 1.73
CA SER A 183 15.06 -10.52 3.14
C SER A 183 13.60 -10.65 3.56
N GLY A 184 13.36 -11.08 4.80
CA GLY A 184 12.06 -10.90 5.44
C GLY A 184 11.80 -9.44 5.80
N LEU A 185 10.53 -9.09 6.04
CA LEU A 185 10.07 -7.73 6.30
C LEU A 185 10.81 -7.07 7.47
N ALA A 186 10.98 -7.79 8.58
CA ALA A 186 11.68 -7.28 9.76
C ALA A 186 13.10 -6.77 9.44
N ARG A 187 13.85 -7.49 8.59
CA ARG A 187 15.19 -7.10 8.17
C ARG A 187 15.18 -5.90 7.23
N CYS A 188 14.17 -5.79 6.36
CA CYS A 188 13.99 -4.61 5.51
C CYS A 188 13.65 -3.37 6.34
N ILE A 189 12.77 -3.49 7.35
CA ILE A 189 12.47 -2.40 8.27
C ILE A 189 13.72 -1.97 9.04
N GLU A 190 14.48 -2.94 9.56
CA GLU A 190 15.70 -2.66 10.32
C GLU A 190 16.72 -1.87 9.51
N LYS A 191 16.98 -2.30 8.26
CA LYS A 191 18.10 -1.76 7.47
C LYS A 191 17.73 -0.57 6.60
N ASP A 192 16.51 -0.57 6.07
CA ASP A 192 16.16 0.27 4.92
C ASP A 192 15.05 1.27 5.24
N ALA A 193 14.20 1.01 6.25
CA ALA A 193 13.11 1.95 6.57
C ALA A 193 13.68 3.27 7.14
N PRO A 194 13.31 4.42 6.55
CA PRO A 194 13.78 5.73 6.99
C PRO A 194 13.03 6.17 8.25
N LEU A 195 13.40 5.60 9.40
CA LEU A 195 12.76 5.82 10.70
C LEU A 195 13.72 6.47 11.70
N SER A 196 13.20 7.36 12.53
CA SER A 196 13.88 7.82 13.74
C SER A 196 14.09 6.67 14.73
N HIS A 197 15.00 6.86 15.69
CA HIS A 197 15.24 5.88 16.75
C HIS A 197 13.97 5.59 17.56
N ALA A 198 13.19 6.63 17.89
CA ALA A 198 11.95 6.48 18.65
C ALA A 198 10.88 5.68 17.86
N GLU A 199 10.68 5.99 16.57
CA GLU A 199 9.78 5.21 15.71
C GLU A 199 10.23 3.75 15.65
N ARG A 200 11.52 3.49 15.43
CA ARG A 200 12.08 2.15 15.34
C ARG A 200 11.85 1.34 16.62
N SER A 201 12.12 1.93 17.78
CA SER A 201 11.89 1.29 19.08
C SER A 201 10.41 0.97 19.31
N ARG A 202 9.51 1.88 18.92
CA ARG A 202 8.06 1.66 19.02
C ARG A 202 7.58 0.55 18.10
N LEU A 203 8.04 0.52 16.85
CA LEU A 203 7.72 -0.55 15.90
C LEU A 203 8.22 -1.91 16.43
N ALA A 204 9.48 -1.98 16.86
CA ALA A 204 10.04 -3.19 17.43
C ALA A 204 9.25 -3.70 18.64
N ALA A 205 8.77 -2.82 19.51
CA ALA A 205 7.98 -3.19 20.68
C ALA A 205 6.61 -3.80 20.31
N VAL A 206 5.87 -3.18 19.39
CA VAL A 206 4.58 -3.71 18.91
C VAL A 206 4.80 -5.05 18.20
N LYS A 207 5.79 -5.13 17.30
CA LYS A 207 6.12 -6.36 16.59
C LYS A 207 6.52 -7.49 17.53
N ALA A 208 7.28 -7.19 18.59
CA ALA A 208 7.65 -8.17 19.61
C ALA A 208 6.43 -8.70 20.36
N LYS A 209 5.51 -7.81 20.79
CA LYS A 209 4.27 -8.21 21.47
C LYS A 209 3.38 -9.09 20.57
N GLY A 210 3.07 -8.63 19.36
CA GLY A 210 2.23 -9.40 18.42
C GLY A 210 2.83 -10.75 18.05
N SER A 211 4.12 -10.78 17.67
CA SER A 211 4.77 -12.02 17.28
C SER A 211 4.90 -13.05 18.40
N ALA A 212 4.99 -12.62 19.67
CA ALA A 212 4.96 -13.56 20.80
C ALA A 212 3.62 -14.31 20.91
N LEU A 213 2.52 -13.70 20.45
CA LEU A 213 1.18 -14.29 20.52
C LEU A 213 0.93 -15.32 19.41
N PHE A 214 1.42 -15.09 18.18
CA PHE A 214 1.13 -15.98 17.05
C PHE A 214 2.26 -16.93 16.66
N SER A 215 3.53 -16.62 16.96
CA SER A 215 4.67 -17.40 16.47
C SER A 215 4.89 -18.67 17.31
N PRO A 216 4.82 -19.89 16.71
CA PRO A 216 5.04 -21.13 17.45
C PRO A 216 6.43 -21.22 18.10
N GLU A 217 7.45 -20.66 17.47
CA GLU A 217 8.82 -20.61 18.01
C GLU A 217 8.93 -19.79 19.30
N LYS A 218 7.96 -18.90 19.56
CA LYS A 218 7.87 -18.06 20.76
C LYS A 218 6.81 -18.54 21.75
N GLY A 219 6.23 -19.73 21.54
CA GLY A 219 5.15 -20.28 22.35
C GLY A 219 3.76 -19.76 21.99
N GLY A 220 3.64 -19.00 20.90
CA GLY A 220 2.37 -18.51 20.35
C GLY A 220 1.69 -19.52 19.43
N SER A 221 0.54 -19.14 18.87
CA SER A 221 -0.21 -19.94 17.90
C SER A 221 -0.91 -19.07 16.89
N TYR A 222 -0.87 -19.45 15.61
CA TYR A 222 -1.59 -18.72 14.56
C TYR A 222 -3.11 -18.66 14.79
N ALA A 223 -3.67 -19.50 15.66
CA ALA A 223 -5.07 -19.44 16.08
C ALA A 223 -5.47 -18.10 16.72
N VAL A 224 -4.53 -17.27 17.19
CA VAL A 224 -4.84 -15.94 17.71
C VAL A 224 -5.44 -14.99 16.66
N PHE A 225 -5.15 -15.22 15.37
CA PHE A 225 -5.77 -14.47 14.27
C PHE A 225 -7.25 -14.83 14.06
N ASP A 226 -7.66 -16.02 14.51
CA ASP A 226 -9.04 -16.48 14.43
C ASP A 226 -9.88 -16.06 15.65
N ALA A 227 -9.24 -15.59 16.72
CA ALA A 227 -9.94 -15.21 17.95
C ALA A 227 -10.81 -13.96 17.74
N ARG A 228 -12.04 -13.98 18.28
CA ARG A 228 -12.95 -12.84 18.29
C ARG A 228 -13.48 -12.55 19.70
N PRO A 229 -13.51 -11.28 20.15
CA PRO A 229 -13.01 -10.08 19.47
C PRO A 229 -11.48 -10.16 19.24
N LEU A 230 -11.00 -9.56 18.14
CA LEU A 230 -9.58 -9.55 17.83
C LEU A 230 -8.84 -8.77 18.93
N SER A 231 -7.76 -9.33 19.49
CA SER A 231 -7.05 -8.64 20.57
C SER A 231 -6.39 -7.36 20.06
N GLY A 232 -6.30 -6.35 20.92
CA GLY A 232 -5.68 -5.06 20.58
C GLY A 232 -4.23 -5.22 20.12
N GLU A 233 -3.46 -6.13 20.73
CA GLU A 233 -2.08 -6.40 20.36
C GLU A 233 -1.92 -7.00 18.96
N ILE A 234 -2.86 -7.87 18.55
CA ILE A 234 -2.86 -8.44 17.21
C ILE A 234 -3.33 -7.39 16.19
N ALA A 235 -4.36 -6.60 16.52
CA ALA A 235 -4.80 -5.49 15.67
C ALA A 235 -3.66 -4.48 15.44
N ASP A 236 -2.97 -4.05 16.50
CA ASP A 236 -1.83 -3.13 16.42
C ASP A 236 -0.68 -3.69 15.57
N TYR A 237 -0.42 -4.99 15.68
CA TYR A 237 0.55 -5.69 14.84
C TYR A 237 0.15 -5.66 13.36
N CYS A 238 -1.09 -6.06 13.04
CA CYS A 238 -1.62 -6.08 11.67
C CYS A 238 -1.59 -4.67 11.04
N VAL A 239 -2.00 -3.66 11.79
CA VAL A 239 -2.00 -2.26 11.31
C VAL A 239 -0.58 -1.79 11.02
N GLN A 240 0.37 -2.11 11.90
CA GLN A 240 1.75 -1.71 11.74
C GLN A 240 2.43 -2.36 10.53
N ASP A 241 2.22 -3.66 10.31
CA ASP A 241 2.87 -4.41 9.23
C ASP A 241 2.43 -3.89 7.84
N ALA A 242 1.19 -3.44 7.68
CA ALA A 242 0.74 -2.75 6.47
C ALA A 242 1.18 -1.27 6.41
N ALA A 243 1.11 -0.52 7.53
CA ALA A 243 1.38 0.93 7.55
C ALA A 243 2.86 1.31 7.34
N ILE A 244 3.79 0.37 7.52
CA ILE A 244 5.22 0.62 7.26
C ILE A 244 5.59 0.46 5.77
N LEU A 245 4.79 -0.29 4.99
CA LEU A 245 5.08 -0.61 3.60
C LEU A 245 5.23 0.62 2.69
N PRO A 246 4.44 1.71 2.81
CA PRO A 246 4.65 2.93 2.01
C PRO A 246 6.03 3.55 2.17
N ARG A 247 6.62 3.49 3.37
CA ARG A 247 7.95 4.06 3.65
C ARG A 247 9.04 3.25 2.96
N LEU A 248 8.92 1.92 3.02
CA LEU A 248 9.83 1.01 2.31
C LEU A 248 9.66 1.12 0.79
N TRP A 249 8.42 1.21 0.31
CA TRP A 249 8.14 1.38 -1.12
C TRP A 249 8.79 2.64 -1.66
N SER A 250 8.59 3.79 -1.00
CA SER A 250 9.21 5.05 -1.43
C SER A 250 10.74 4.99 -1.39
N HIS A 251 11.32 4.30 -0.41
CA HIS A 251 12.77 4.12 -0.31
C HIS A 251 13.34 3.28 -1.46
N TYR A 252 12.69 2.18 -1.82
CA TYR A 252 13.17 1.32 -2.91
C TYR A 252 12.86 1.90 -4.28
N ASP A 253 11.67 2.47 -4.49
CA ASP A 253 11.27 3.11 -5.75
C ASP A 253 12.27 4.20 -6.16
N GLY A 254 12.69 5.04 -5.23
CA GLY A 254 13.71 6.08 -5.47
C GLY A 254 15.11 5.56 -5.85
N GLN A 255 15.36 4.26 -5.76
CA GLN A 255 16.63 3.62 -6.14
C GLN A 255 16.53 2.74 -7.39
N LEU A 256 15.32 2.40 -7.83
CA LEU A 256 15.13 1.51 -8.97
C LEU A 256 15.25 2.28 -10.29
N SER A 257 16.00 1.73 -11.25
CA SER A 257 15.93 2.18 -12.63
C SER A 257 14.65 1.65 -13.29
N LYS A 258 14.19 2.28 -14.37
CA LYS A 258 13.01 1.82 -15.14
C LYS A 258 13.12 0.36 -15.59
N VAL A 259 14.34 -0.08 -15.91
CA VAL A 259 14.60 -1.47 -16.32
C VAL A 259 14.36 -2.43 -15.15
N TRP A 260 14.82 -2.08 -13.95
CA TRP A 260 14.57 -2.89 -12.76
C TRP A 260 13.13 -2.84 -12.29
N ASP A 261 12.45 -1.70 -12.39
CA ASP A 261 11.01 -1.62 -12.15
C ASP A 261 10.25 -2.60 -13.06
N GLY A 262 10.55 -2.60 -14.37
CA GLY A 262 9.99 -3.58 -15.31
C GLY A 262 10.25 -5.02 -14.91
N ARG A 263 11.49 -5.36 -14.54
CA ARG A 263 11.84 -6.72 -14.06
C ARG A 263 11.08 -7.11 -12.80
N VAL A 264 10.97 -6.21 -11.83
CA VAL A 264 10.23 -6.44 -10.58
C VAL A 264 8.76 -6.70 -10.89
N ARG A 265 8.13 -5.90 -11.76
CA ARG A 265 6.75 -6.11 -12.18
C ARG A 265 6.55 -7.46 -12.86
N ASP A 266 7.45 -7.83 -13.77
CA ASP A 266 7.40 -9.12 -14.46
C ASP A 266 7.52 -10.30 -13.48
N MET A 267 8.47 -10.22 -12.54
CA MET A 267 8.65 -11.25 -11.52
C MET A 267 7.51 -11.29 -10.50
N SER A 268 6.90 -10.16 -10.18
CA SER A 268 5.70 -10.09 -9.32
C SER A 268 4.53 -10.83 -9.98
N ARG A 269 4.30 -10.61 -11.29
CA ARG A 269 3.29 -11.37 -12.05
C ARG A 269 3.58 -12.87 -12.11
N ARG A 270 4.85 -13.26 -12.24
CA ARG A 270 5.26 -14.68 -12.19
C ARG A 270 5.01 -15.30 -10.82
N ARG A 271 5.35 -14.60 -9.73
CA ARG A 271 5.09 -15.07 -8.36
C ARG A 271 3.60 -15.33 -8.14
N VAL A 272 2.73 -14.41 -8.55
CA VAL A 272 1.26 -14.58 -8.48
C VAL A 272 0.80 -15.78 -9.31
N LYS A 273 1.26 -15.90 -10.57
CA LYS A 273 0.88 -17.04 -11.43
C LYS A 273 1.32 -18.37 -10.83
N GLU A 274 2.54 -18.43 -10.28
CA GLU A 274 3.11 -19.62 -9.68
C GLU A 274 2.35 -20.01 -8.40
N SER A 275 2.06 -19.04 -7.51
CA SER A 275 1.33 -19.27 -6.26
C SER A 275 -0.07 -19.81 -6.47
N GLN A 276 -0.70 -19.49 -7.60
CA GLN A 276 -2.04 -19.97 -7.97
C GLN A 276 -2.02 -21.35 -8.65
N SER A 277 -0.85 -21.92 -8.93
CA SER A 277 -0.75 -23.23 -9.58
C SER A 277 -1.09 -24.38 -8.62
N PRO A 278 -1.64 -25.51 -9.08
CA PRO A 278 -1.94 -26.67 -8.22
C PRO A 278 -0.71 -27.25 -7.50
N THR A 279 0.49 -27.00 -8.03
CA THR A 279 1.76 -27.54 -7.52
C THR A 279 2.53 -26.58 -6.61
N PHE A 280 2.00 -25.38 -6.34
CA PHE A 280 2.67 -24.42 -5.48
C PHE A 280 2.90 -24.96 -4.07
N ASN A 281 4.12 -24.78 -3.57
CA ASN A 281 4.47 -25.03 -2.18
C ASN A 281 5.04 -23.76 -1.55
N GLY A 282 4.23 -23.11 -0.72
CA GLY A 282 4.56 -21.89 0.01
C GLY A 282 5.45 -22.06 1.25
N LYS A 283 5.96 -23.28 1.50
CA LYS A 283 6.73 -23.62 2.71
C LYS A 283 8.07 -24.27 2.36
N GLY A 284 9.16 -23.78 2.95
CA GLY A 284 10.48 -24.39 2.84
C GLY A 284 11.59 -23.40 2.50
N GLN A 285 12.84 -23.88 2.48
CA GLN A 285 14.03 -23.04 2.23
C GLN A 285 14.07 -22.44 0.82
N HIS A 286 13.44 -23.08 -0.17
CA HIS A 286 13.36 -22.53 -1.53
C HIS A 286 12.63 -21.19 -1.56
N MET A 287 11.70 -20.95 -0.63
CA MET A 287 10.99 -19.68 -0.51
C MET A 287 11.91 -18.52 -0.14
N ALA A 288 13.10 -18.77 0.41
CA ALA A 288 14.09 -17.74 0.75
C ALA A 288 15.00 -17.34 -0.43
N LEU A 289 14.91 -18.02 -1.58
CA LEU A 289 15.75 -17.75 -2.73
C LEU A 289 15.21 -16.60 -3.59
N GLY A 290 16.12 -15.78 -4.10
CA GLY A 290 15.81 -14.78 -5.12
C GLY A 290 15.71 -15.40 -6.52
N PRO A 291 15.17 -14.67 -7.52
CA PRO A 291 15.15 -15.12 -8.90
C PRO A 291 16.57 -15.40 -9.40
N VAL A 292 16.81 -16.60 -9.92
CA VAL A 292 18.16 -17.06 -10.31
C VAL A 292 18.72 -16.14 -11.40
N GLU A 293 17.87 -15.68 -12.31
CA GLU A 293 18.23 -14.76 -13.38
C GLU A 293 18.76 -13.41 -12.87
N TRP A 294 18.48 -13.00 -11.62
CA TRP A 294 18.90 -11.71 -11.08
C TRP A 294 20.27 -11.73 -10.41
N ALA A 295 20.82 -12.92 -10.15
CA ALA A 295 21.99 -13.08 -9.28
C ALA A 295 23.19 -12.23 -9.71
N MET A 296 23.45 -12.10 -11.02
CA MET A 296 24.63 -11.40 -11.56
C MET A 296 24.29 -10.16 -12.41
N LEU A 297 23.02 -9.78 -12.53
CA LEU A 297 22.62 -8.65 -13.37
C LEU A 297 23.04 -7.30 -12.76
N ARG A 298 23.50 -6.36 -13.59
CA ARG A 298 23.85 -5.00 -13.15
C ARG A 298 22.61 -4.14 -12.88
N LYS A 299 22.77 -3.15 -11.99
CA LYS A 299 21.75 -2.12 -11.70
C LYS A 299 21.47 -1.26 -12.93
#